data_AF-A0A0K2V9A1-F1
#
_entry.id   AF-A0A0K2V9A1-F1
#
_cell.length_a   1.000
_cell.length_b   1.000
_cell.length_c   1.000
_cell.angle_alpha   90.00
_cell.angle_beta   90.00
_cell.angle_gamma   90.00
#
_symmetry.space_group_name_H-M   'P 1'
#
loop_
_entity.id
_entity.type
_entity.pdbx_description
1 polymer ?
#
loop_
_entity_poly.entity_id
_entity_poly.type
_entity_poly.pdbx_seq_one_letter_code
_entity_poly.pdbx_strand_id
1 'polypeptide(L)'
;WSFIKSQALHYELCKGNFLQSSIENPYASRSQIFLLFDTVYLFKNFYNNFLNRKTSVFPSFILKDYQHEEFNPGSADHIFHLLKKELGLPIKLAHQLNNKVLAPKSIEKVKVNLAEHFFSLSTISGLNQYEEDYPEWNCTKIFFKFIN
;
A
#
# COMPACT_ATOMS: atom_id res chain seq x y z
N TRP A 1 -3.34 11.70 17.65
CA TRP A 1 -3.98 11.55 18.98
C TRP A 1 -4.78 10.26 19.14
N SER A 2 -5.49 9.74 18.13
CA SER A 2 -6.21 8.44 18.23
C SER A 2 -5.31 7.20 18.16
N PHE A 3 -4.26 7.21 17.31
CA PHE A 3 -3.41 6.03 17.07
C PHE A 3 -2.55 5.62 18.29
N ILE A 4 -2.01 6.58 19.04
CA ILE A 4 -1.19 6.32 20.24
C ILE A 4 -2.02 5.65 21.34
N LYS A 5 -3.30 6.03 21.49
CA LYS A 5 -4.23 5.38 22.43
C LYS A 5 -4.58 3.96 21.99
N SER A 6 -4.75 3.73 20.70
CA SER A 6 -5.01 2.38 20.15
C SER A 6 -3.83 1.44 20.34
N GLN A 7 -2.59 1.92 20.21
CA GLN A 7 -1.40 1.09 20.41
C GLN A 7 -1.19 0.73 21.89
N ALA A 8 -1.42 1.70 22.80
CA ALA A 8 -1.41 1.45 24.23
C ALA A 8 -2.50 0.44 24.65
N LEU A 9 -3.72 0.60 24.12
CA LEU A 9 -4.80 -0.36 24.35
C LEU A 9 -4.45 -1.76 23.83
N HIS A 10 -3.89 -1.86 22.63
CA HIS A 10 -3.48 -3.15 22.06
C HIS A 10 -2.36 -3.79 22.91
N TYR A 11 -1.41 -2.99 23.40
CA TYR A 11 -0.36 -3.45 24.31
C TYR A 11 -0.92 -4.00 25.62
N GLU A 12 -1.85 -3.27 26.25
CA GLU A 12 -2.55 -3.68 27.46
C GLU A 12 -3.35 -4.97 27.25
N LEU A 13 -4.16 -5.04 26.19
CA LEU A 13 -4.99 -6.22 25.87
C LEU A 13 -4.13 -7.46 25.58
N CYS A 14 -2.98 -7.30 24.93
CA CYS A 14 -2.02 -8.37 24.66
C CYS A 14 -1.09 -8.66 25.85
N LYS A 15 -1.33 -8.06 27.03
CA LYS A 15 -0.53 -8.23 28.26
C LYS A 15 0.96 -7.92 28.07
N GLY A 16 1.26 -6.90 27.26
CA GLY A 16 2.62 -6.49 26.93
C GLY A 16 3.42 -7.49 26.07
N ASN A 17 2.77 -8.53 25.54
CA ASN A 17 3.40 -9.51 24.65
C ASN A 17 3.46 -9.02 23.19
N PHE A 18 4.06 -9.85 22.33
CA PHE A 18 3.96 -9.74 20.87
C PHE A 18 2.51 -9.58 20.39
N LEU A 19 2.34 -8.96 19.22
CA LEU A 19 1.05 -8.73 18.56
C LEU A 19 0.20 -10.01 18.56
N GLN A 20 -1.01 -9.97 19.13
CA GLN A 20 -1.95 -11.09 19.14
C GLN A 20 -3.12 -10.82 18.19
N SER A 21 -3.57 -11.85 17.48
CA SER A 21 -4.75 -11.77 16.60
C SER A 21 -6.07 -11.80 17.38
N SER A 22 -6.05 -12.25 18.63
CA SER A 22 -7.23 -12.37 19.49
C SER A 22 -6.86 -12.44 20.96
N ILE A 23 -7.83 -12.10 21.81
CA ILE A 23 -7.78 -12.26 23.27
C ILE A 23 -8.97 -13.09 23.76
N GLU A 24 -8.82 -13.77 24.89
CA GLU A 24 -9.93 -14.49 25.51
C GLU A 24 -11.03 -13.51 25.94
N ASN A 25 -12.28 -13.88 25.69
CA ASN A 25 -13.42 -13.08 26.13
C ASN A 25 -13.56 -13.15 27.66
N PRO A 26 -13.51 -12.01 28.37
CA PRO A 26 -13.56 -12.01 29.84
C PRO A 26 -14.90 -12.48 30.41
N TYR A 27 -15.97 -12.54 29.61
CA TYR A 27 -17.32 -12.90 30.06
C TYR A 27 -17.82 -14.25 29.53
N ALA A 28 -17.09 -14.88 28.61
CA ALA A 28 -17.50 -16.16 28.04
C ALA A 28 -16.28 -17.04 27.77
N SER A 29 -16.03 -17.95 28.71
CA SER A 29 -14.96 -18.93 28.64
C SER A 29 -15.06 -19.75 27.35
N ARG A 30 -13.91 -19.97 26.69
CA ARG A 30 -13.78 -20.61 25.36
C ARG A 30 -14.26 -19.78 24.16
N SER A 31 -14.56 -18.50 24.32
CA SER A 31 -14.77 -17.58 23.19
C SER A 31 -13.64 -16.56 23.07
N GLN A 32 -13.40 -16.08 21.86
CA GLN A 32 -12.29 -15.18 21.53
C GLN A 32 -12.81 -13.86 20.96
N ILE A 33 -12.14 -12.77 21.30
CA ILE A 33 -12.33 -11.44 20.71
C ILE A 33 -11.17 -11.21 19.76
N PHE A 34 -11.46 -11.10 18.47
CA PHE A 34 -10.44 -10.85 17.45
C PHE A 34 -10.07 -9.37 17.39
N LEU A 35 -8.77 -9.10 17.36
CA LEU A 35 -8.22 -7.76 17.27
C LEU A 35 -7.93 -7.44 15.81
N LEU A 36 -8.59 -6.41 15.28
CA LEU A 36 -8.44 -5.99 13.89
C LEU A 36 -7.85 -4.58 13.81
N PHE A 37 -7.09 -4.34 12.75
CA PHE A 37 -6.64 -3.01 12.38
C PHE A 37 -7.61 -2.39 11.38
N ASP A 38 -7.71 -1.07 11.42
CA ASP A 38 -8.40 -0.30 10.38
C ASP A 38 -7.61 -0.42 9.06
N THR A 39 -8.14 -1.21 8.14
CA THR A 39 -7.54 -1.48 6.83
C THR A 39 -7.44 -0.22 5.97
N VAL A 40 -8.39 0.72 6.09
CA VAL A 40 -8.37 2.01 5.39
C VAL A 40 -7.20 2.85 5.88
N TYR A 41 -6.91 2.82 7.18
CA TYR A 41 -5.76 3.51 7.74
C TYR A 41 -4.43 2.88 7.30
N LEU A 42 -4.34 1.54 7.32
CA LEU A 42 -3.17 0.81 6.82
C LEU A 42 -2.90 1.14 5.35
N PHE A 43 -3.95 1.13 4.52
CA PHE A 43 -3.84 1.41 3.09
C PHE A 43 -3.34 2.84 2.80
N LYS A 44 -3.88 3.85 3.51
CA LYS A 44 -3.37 5.22 3.44
C LYS A 44 -1.92 5.33 3.92
N ASN A 45 -1.53 4.56 4.94
CA ASN A 45 -0.15 4.56 5.41
C ASN A 45 0.81 3.96 4.38
N PHE A 46 0.42 2.88 3.69
CA PHE A 46 1.22 2.34 2.58
C PHE A 46 1.43 3.39 1.51
N TYR A 47 0.34 4.01 1.04
CA TYR A 47 0.40 5.10 0.06
C TYR A 47 1.31 6.26 0.50
N ASN A 48 1.11 6.79 1.71
CA ASN A 48 1.91 7.90 2.22
C ASN A 48 3.38 7.53 2.41
N ASN A 49 3.68 6.33 2.90
CA ASN A 49 5.07 5.87 3.05
C ASN A 49 5.73 5.66 1.70
N PHE A 50 5.02 5.06 0.74
CA PHE A 50 5.51 4.83 -0.61
C PHE A 50 5.91 6.15 -1.29
N LEU A 51 5.06 7.18 -1.20
CA LEU A 51 5.37 8.51 -1.73
C LEU A 51 6.52 9.22 -1.00
N ASN A 52 6.57 9.14 0.33
CA ASN A 52 7.59 9.84 1.11
C ASN A 52 8.97 9.18 1.03
N ARG A 53 9.03 7.85 1.10
CA ARG A 53 10.29 7.08 1.10
C ARG A 53 10.78 6.77 -0.31
N LYS A 54 9.90 6.89 -1.31
CA LYS A 54 10.12 6.61 -2.74
C LYS A 54 10.46 5.16 -3.08
N THR A 55 10.90 4.37 -2.12
CA THR A 55 11.17 2.94 -2.25
C THR A 55 10.44 2.17 -1.16
N SER A 56 9.90 0.99 -1.50
CA SER A 56 9.27 0.09 -0.53
C SER A 56 9.90 -1.29 -0.56
N VAL A 57 10.36 -1.70 0.61
CA VAL A 57 10.99 -2.99 0.91
C VAL A 57 9.87 -4.03 1.05
N PHE A 58 9.86 -5.03 0.19
CA PHE A 58 8.94 -6.16 0.30
C PHE A 58 9.32 -7.09 1.46
N PRO A 59 8.34 -7.64 2.20
CA PRO A 59 8.58 -8.84 2.98
C PRO A 59 9.09 -9.99 2.10
N SER A 60 10.16 -10.65 2.52
CA SER A 60 10.84 -11.71 1.74
C SER A 60 9.97 -12.93 1.43
N PHE A 61 8.91 -13.18 2.21
CA PHE A 61 7.97 -14.26 1.93
C PHE A 61 7.10 -13.98 0.70
N ILE A 62 6.78 -12.71 0.41
CA ILE A 62 5.99 -12.33 -0.76
C ILE A 62 6.79 -12.56 -2.04
N LEU A 63 8.10 -12.25 -2.01
CA LEU A 63 8.97 -12.41 -3.19
C LEU A 63 9.06 -13.87 -3.66
N LYS A 64 8.90 -14.84 -2.74
CA LYS A 64 8.88 -16.27 -3.07
C LYS A 64 7.65 -16.65 -3.89
N ASP A 65 6.49 -16.10 -3.56
CA ASP A 65 5.24 -16.38 -4.29
C ASP A 65 5.27 -15.83 -5.73
N TYR A 66 6.06 -14.78 -5.96
CA TYR A 66 6.23 -14.17 -7.28
C TYR A 66 7.51 -14.62 -8.01
N GLN A 67 8.22 -15.66 -7.53
CA GLN A 67 9.44 -16.20 -8.14
C GLN A 67 10.54 -15.14 -8.40
N HIS A 68 10.59 -14.09 -7.59
CA HIS A 68 11.62 -13.07 -7.70
C HIS A 68 12.76 -13.37 -6.73
N GLU A 69 13.92 -13.70 -7.29
CA GLU A 69 15.15 -13.98 -6.51
C GLU A 69 15.82 -12.70 -5.98
N GLU A 70 15.57 -11.56 -6.62
CA GLU A 70 16.17 -10.28 -6.24
C GLU A 70 15.18 -9.31 -5.59
N PHE A 71 15.70 -8.69 -4.53
CA PHE A 71 15.00 -7.69 -3.74
C PHE A 71 14.99 -6.34 -4.45
N ASN A 72 14.13 -6.15 -5.45
CA ASN A 72 13.99 -4.84 -6.06
C ASN A 72 12.79 -4.08 -5.47
N PRO A 73 13.01 -3.02 -4.66
CA PRO A 73 11.92 -2.28 -4.06
C PRO A 73 11.06 -1.63 -5.14
N GLY A 74 9.74 -1.68 -4.98
CA GLY A 74 8.84 -0.89 -5.82
C GLY A 74 9.17 0.60 -5.66
N SER A 75 9.17 1.35 -6.77
CA SER A 75 9.58 2.75 -6.80
C SER A 75 8.42 3.68 -7.15
N ALA A 76 8.28 4.76 -6.39
CA ALA A 76 7.35 5.84 -6.72
C ALA A 76 7.71 6.52 -8.04
N ASP A 77 9.01 6.59 -8.38
CA ASP A 77 9.48 7.25 -9.58
C ASP A 77 8.95 6.58 -10.87
N HIS A 78 8.70 5.27 -10.85
CA HIS A 78 8.05 4.56 -11.96
C HIS A 78 6.65 5.11 -12.22
N ILE A 79 5.90 5.44 -11.16
CA ILE A 79 4.54 5.99 -11.28
C ILE A 79 4.57 7.44 -11.77
N PHE A 80 5.54 8.24 -11.31
CA PHE A 80 5.78 9.58 -11.85
C PHE A 80 6.13 9.53 -13.33
N HIS A 81 6.92 8.55 -13.76
CA HIS A 81 7.28 8.38 -15.15
C HIS A 81 6.08 7.91 -15.99
N LEU A 82 5.28 6.96 -15.49
CA LEU A 82 4.03 6.54 -16.13
C LEU A 82 3.09 7.72 -16.36
N LEU A 83 2.85 8.56 -15.35
CA LEU A 83 2.00 9.73 -15.51
C LEU A 83 2.53 10.65 -16.62
N LYS A 84 3.84 10.89 -16.67
CA LYS A 84 4.48 11.71 -17.71
C LYS A 84 4.34 11.11 -19.10
N LYS A 85 4.47 9.79 -19.25
CA LYS A 85 4.30 9.08 -20.52
C LYS A 85 2.89 9.21 -21.08
N GLU A 86 1.90 9.17 -20.20
CA GLU A 86 0.50 9.34 -20.60
C GLU A 86 0.05 10.81 -20.71
N LEU A 87 0.92 11.79 -20.44
CA LEU A 87 0.58 13.20 -20.62
C LEU A 87 0.39 13.50 -22.11
N GLY A 88 -0.77 14.06 -22.46
CA GLY A 88 -1.11 14.43 -23.83
C GLY A 88 -1.63 13.29 -24.70
N LEU A 89 -1.64 12.04 -24.21
CA LEU A 89 -2.28 10.94 -24.92
C LEU A 89 -3.81 11.09 -24.90
N PRO A 90 -4.49 10.78 -26.01
CA PRO A 90 -5.95 10.86 -26.11
C PRO A 90 -6.65 9.83 -25.22
N ILE A 91 -6.01 8.67 -25.01
CA ILE A 91 -6.48 7.59 -24.14
C ILE A 91 -5.36 7.27 -23.17
N LYS A 92 -5.69 7.26 -21.88
CA LYS A 92 -4.77 6.95 -20.77
C LYS A 92 -5.22 5.65 -20.13
N LEU A 93 -4.32 4.70 -19.92
CA LEU A 93 -4.63 3.48 -19.20
C LEU A 93 -4.70 3.78 -17.71
N ALA A 94 -3.72 4.50 -17.17
CA ALA A 94 -3.69 4.96 -15.79
C ALA A 94 -4.50 6.25 -15.58
N HIS A 95 -5.74 6.28 -16.09
CA HIS A 95 -6.63 7.45 -16.11
C HIS A 95 -6.95 8.02 -14.71
N GLN A 96 -6.85 7.22 -13.65
CA GLN A 96 -7.07 7.66 -12.28
C GLN A 96 -5.85 8.40 -11.69
N LEU A 97 -4.66 8.25 -12.29
CA LEU A 97 -3.46 8.97 -11.89
C LEU A 97 -3.51 10.42 -12.33
N ASN A 98 -3.12 11.30 -11.42
CA ASN A 98 -2.94 12.72 -11.67
C ASN A 98 -1.98 13.32 -10.64
N ASN A 99 -1.64 14.59 -10.82
CA ASN A 99 -0.70 15.28 -9.93
C ASN A 99 -1.18 15.32 -8.46
N LYS A 100 -2.49 15.31 -8.18
CA LYS A 100 -2.99 15.27 -6.80
C LYS A 100 -2.76 13.91 -6.15
N VAL A 101 -2.79 12.84 -6.95
CA VAL A 101 -2.52 11.46 -6.50
C VAL A 101 -1.02 11.23 -6.26
N LEU A 102 -0.12 11.93 -6.96
CA LEU A 102 1.33 11.77 -6.75
C LEU A 102 1.94 12.78 -5.78
N ALA A 103 1.35 13.97 -5.68
CA ALA A 103 1.80 15.04 -4.81
C ALA A 103 0.61 15.61 -3.99
N PRO A 104 0.00 14.79 -3.10
CA PRO A 104 -1.13 15.23 -2.30
C PRO A 104 -0.72 16.28 -1.27
N LYS A 105 -1.55 17.31 -1.09
CA LYS A 105 -1.41 18.27 0.01
C LYS A 105 -1.71 17.59 1.35
N SER A 106 -1.23 18.16 2.45
CA SER A 106 -1.42 17.61 3.81
C SER A 106 -2.89 17.32 4.15
N ILE A 107 -3.82 18.20 3.74
CA ILE A 107 -5.26 18.00 3.96
C ILE A 107 -5.84 16.86 3.08
N GLU A 108 -5.24 16.62 1.92
CA GLU A 108 -5.68 15.62 0.95
C GLU A 108 -5.23 14.20 1.34
N LYS A 109 -4.10 14.06 2.05
CA LYS A 109 -3.56 12.77 2.55
C LYS A 109 -4.52 11.99 3.45
N VAL A 110 -5.56 12.65 3.98
CA VAL A 110 -6.60 12.02 4.80
C VAL A 110 -7.57 11.20 3.95
N LYS A 111 -7.70 11.51 2.65
CA LYS A 111 -8.64 10.89 1.71
C LYS A 111 -8.12 9.53 1.24
N VAL A 112 -8.89 8.48 1.49
CA VAL A 112 -8.54 7.12 1.04
C VAL A 112 -8.53 7.00 -0.49
N ASN A 113 -9.42 7.72 -1.19
CA ASN A 113 -9.54 7.66 -2.65
C ASN A 113 -8.22 7.97 -3.37
N LEU A 114 -7.30 8.75 -2.77
CA LEU A 114 -6.00 9.00 -3.38
C LEU A 114 -5.11 7.76 -3.36
N ALA A 115 -5.13 7.01 -2.26
CA ALA A 115 -4.45 5.72 -2.17
C ALA A 115 -5.09 4.70 -3.13
N GLU A 116 -6.42 4.69 -3.21
CA GLU A 116 -7.17 3.82 -4.13
C GLU A 116 -6.81 4.08 -5.59
N HIS A 117 -6.84 5.34 -6.02
CA HIS A 117 -6.43 5.72 -7.38
C HIS A 117 -4.96 5.39 -7.65
N PHE A 118 -4.08 5.61 -6.68
CA PHE A 118 -2.66 5.31 -6.80
C PHE A 118 -2.43 3.83 -7.06
N PHE A 119 -2.97 2.96 -6.21
CA PHE A 119 -2.83 1.50 -6.33
C PHE A 119 -3.84 0.86 -7.28
N SER A 120 -4.59 1.63 -8.06
CA SER A 120 -5.68 1.08 -8.87
C SER A 120 -5.24 0.04 -9.91
N LEU A 121 -6.17 -0.83 -10.31
CA LEU A 121 -5.99 -1.71 -11.47
C LEU A 121 -5.63 -0.92 -12.74
N SER A 122 -6.13 0.32 -12.88
CA SER A 122 -5.78 1.19 -14.02
C SER A 122 -4.30 1.57 -14.04
N THR A 123 -3.72 1.84 -12.86
CA THR A 123 -2.28 2.07 -12.72
C THR A 123 -1.48 0.82 -13.08
N ILE A 124 -1.94 -0.35 -12.63
CA ILE A 124 -1.31 -1.64 -12.96
C ILE A 124 -1.36 -1.89 -14.47
N SER A 125 -2.48 -1.61 -15.14
CA SER A 125 -2.60 -1.70 -16.60
C SER A 125 -1.62 -0.77 -17.31
N GLY A 126 -1.46 0.46 -16.84
CA GLY A 126 -0.46 1.38 -17.36
C GLY A 126 0.97 0.84 -17.21
N LEU A 127 1.33 0.32 -16.03
CA LEU A 127 2.63 -0.32 -15.82
C LEU A 127 2.85 -1.52 -16.74
N ASN A 128 1.81 -2.31 -16.99
CA ASN A 128 1.87 -3.49 -17.84
C ASN A 128 2.04 -3.13 -19.32
N GLN A 129 1.44 -2.04 -19.78
CA GLN A 129 1.54 -1.58 -21.17
C GLN A 129 2.98 -1.20 -21.57
N TYR A 130 3.75 -0.68 -20.63
CA TYR A 130 5.11 -0.20 -20.88
C TYR A 130 6.19 -1.15 -20.34
N GLU A 131 5.82 -2.39 -20.00
CA GLU A 131 6.74 -3.37 -19.41
C GLU A 131 7.90 -3.75 -20.33
N GLU A 132 7.66 -3.86 -21.63
CA GLU A 132 8.71 -4.17 -22.61
C GLU A 132 9.77 -3.05 -22.70
N ASP A 133 9.32 -1.80 -22.63
CA ASP A 133 10.19 -0.61 -22.68
C ASP A 133 10.89 -0.34 -21.33
N TYR A 134 10.26 -0.75 -20.22
CA TYR A 134 10.73 -0.50 -18.84
C TYR A 134 10.61 -1.76 -17.97
N PRO A 135 11.48 -2.77 -18.17
CA PRO A 135 11.44 -4.02 -17.39
C PRO A 135 11.56 -3.80 -15.89
N GLU A 136 12.24 -2.74 -15.45
CA GLU A 136 12.42 -2.39 -14.05
C GLU A 136 11.11 -2.00 -13.34
N TRP A 137 10.04 -1.68 -14.09
CA TRP A 137 8.73 -1.36 -13.52
C TRP A 137 8.00 -2.60 -13.01
N ASN A 138 8.41 -3.81 -13.41
CA ASN A 138 7.77 -5.06 -13.01
C ASN A 138 7.74 -5.23 -11.48
N CYS A 139 8.79 -4.81 -10.76
CA CYS A 139 8.80 -4.87 -9.29
C CYS A 139 7.68 -4.01 -8.66
N THR A 140 7.38 -2.87 -9.26
CA THR A 140 6.33 -1.96 -8.81
C THR A 140 4.95 -2.47 -9.20
N LYS A 141 4.83 -3.08 -10.38
CA LYS A 141 3.61 -3.77 -10.81
C LYS A 141 3.24 -4.89 -9.82
N ILE A 142 4.20 -5.71 -9.43
CA ILE A 142 4.01 -6.79 -8.44
C ILE A 142 3.62 -6.23 -7.09
N PHE A 143 4.23 -5.11 -6.66
CA PHE A 143 3.86 -4.44 -5.41
C PHE A 143 2.39 -4.04 -5.43
N PHE A 144 1.94 -3.45 -6.52
CA PHE A 144 0.58 -2.94 -6.64
C PHE A 144 -0.43 -4.08 -6.73
N LYS A 145 -0.05 -5.21 -7.36
CA LYS A 145 -0.88 -6.44 -7.38
C LYS A 145 -1.03 -7.08 -6.01
N PHE A 146 -0.02 -7.00 -5.14
CA PHE A 146 -0.11 -7.51 -3.77
C PHE A 146 -1.00 -6.63 -2.88
N ILE A 147 -1.00 -5.32 -3.13
CA ILE A 147 -1.75 -4.35 -2.33
C ILE A 147 -3.26 -4.35 -2.67
N ASN A 148 -3.66 -4.72 -3.90
CA ASN A 148 -5.07 -4.93 -4.27
C ASN A 148 -5.58 -6.30 -3.84
#